data_AF-A0A8H7QIN3-F1
#
_entry.id   AF-A0A8H7QIN3-F1
#
_cell.length_a   1.000
_cell.length_b   1.000
_cell.length_c   1.000
_cell.angle_alpha   90.00
_cell.angle_beta   90.00
_cell.angle_gamma   90.00
#
_symmetry.space_group_name_H-M   'P 1'
#
loop_
_entity.id
_entity.type
_entity.pdbx_description
1 polymer ?
#
loop_
_entity_poly.entity_id
_entity_poly.type
_entity_poly.pdbx_seq_one_letter_code
_entity_poly.pdbx_strand_id
1 'polypeptide(L)'
;VAGSGLLSPAQEKDIASWVDNNELENDERVVGEKAIKSMREENLIFMKQVANASSADERLEALSKIVKNKKAIVDLMSYKAEVMKEKESVMVNKKTRGESLALNRRDLPKFQLSSFAVKAFPNEEVFESVDHYLRTFESILNSSSLDLEMQWAKLLPLCMPNGERAWVDKTLLKCLSWAEV
;
A
#
# COMPACT_ATOMS: atom_id res chain seq x y z
N VAL A 1 -37.03 35.89 29.59
CA VAL A 1 -36.67 35.92 28.16
C VAL A 1 -35.24 35.43 28.03
N ALA A 2 -35.05 34.16 27.72
CA ALA A 2 -33.74 33.60 27.38
C ALA A 2 -33.92 32.92 26.02
N GLY A 3 -33.53 33.62 24.96
CA GLY A 3 -33.63 33.12 23.60
C GLY A 3 -32.64 31.98 23.40
N SER A 4 -33.15 30.77 23.19
CA SER A 4 -32.35 29.66 22.67
C SER A 4 -32.02 29.98 21.22
N GLY A 5 -30.83 30.51 20.97
CA GLY A 5 -30.31 30.71 19.62
C GLY A 5 -29.99 29.37 18.98
N LEU A 6 -30.98 28.74 18.34
CA LEU A 6 -30.73 27.65 17.41
C LEU A 6 -29.91 28.20 16.24
N LEU A 7 -28.74 27.59 16.01
CA LEU A 7 -27.92 27.85 14.83
C LEU A 7 -28.74 27.56 13.57
N SER A 8 -28.58 28.40 12.55
CA SER A 8 -29.21 28.16 11.24
C SER A 8 -28.57 26.94 10.57
N PRO A 9 -29.32 26.14 9.80
CA PRO A 9 -28.78 24.98 9.06
C PRO A 9 -27.60 25.31 8.14
N ALA A 10 -27.46 26.56 7.72
CA ALA A 10 -26.30 27.03 6.97
C ALA A 10 -25.04 27.14 7.86
N GLN A 11 -25.18 27.66 9.08
CA GLN A 11 -24.08 27.77 10.04
C GLN A 11 -23.64 26.40 10.55
N GLU A 12 -24.56 25.46 10.72
CA GLU A 12 -24.23 24.07 11.07
C GLU A 12 -23.42 23.36 9.97
N LYS A 13 -23.74 23.64 8.69
CA LYS A 13 -22.99 23.10 7.54
C LYS A 13 -21.60 23.71 7.40
N ASP A 14 -21.45 25.01 7.63
CA ASP A 14 -20.15 25.68 7.60
C ASP A 14 -19.24 25.20 8.74
N ILE A 15 -19.79 24.97 9.93
CA ILE A 15 -19.04 24.39 11.06
C ILE A 15 -18.66 22.93 10.76
N ALA A 16 -19.57 22.12 10.24
CA ALA A 16 -19.27 20.73 9.85
C ALA A 16 -18.18 20.67 8.78
N SER A 17 -18.26 21.52 7.75
CA SER A 17 -17.24 21.64 6.70
C SER A 17 -15.88 22.09 7.25
N TRP A 18 -15.85 23.03 8.21
CA TRP A 18 -14.59 23.49 8.81
C TRP A 18 -13.95 22.43 9.72
N VAL A 19 -14.77 21.65 10.42
CA VAL A 19 -14.34 20.52 11.26
C VAL A 19 -13.84 19.36 10.40
N ASP A 20 -14.57 18.95 9.36
CA ASP A 20 -14.16 17.88 8.42
C ASP A 20 -12.83 18.22 7.72
N ASN A 21 -12.63 19.48 7.31
CA ASN A 21 -11.37 19.91 6.68
C ASN A 21 -10.19 19.93 7.67
N ASN A 22 -10.42 20.25 8.95
CA ASN A 22 -9.35 20.22 9.97
C ASN A 22 -9.05 18.82 10.50
N GLU A 23 -10.03 17.91 10.50
CA GLU A 23 -9.86 16.52 10.95
C GLU A 23 -9.03 15.70 9.94
N LEU A 24 -9.13 16.02 8.64
CA LEU A 24 -8.29 15.46 7.57
C LEU A 24 -6.83 15.96 7.60
N GLU A 25 -6.59 17.22 8.01
CA GLU A 25 -5.21 17.77 8.11
C GLU A 25 -4.46 17.29 9.37
N ASN A 26 -5.18 16.82 10.40
CA ASN A 26 -4.60 16.27 11.63
C ASN A 26 -4.53 14.73 11.65
N ASP A 27 -4.85 14.06 10.54
CA ASP A 27 -4.64 12.61 10.46
C ASP A 27 -3.12 12.33 10.56
N GLU A 28 -2.72 11.73 11.68
CA GLU A 28 -1.34 11.32 11.97
C GLU A 28 -0.71 10.51 10.81
N ARG A 29 -1.54 9.85 9.99
CA ARG A 29 -1.10 9.14 8.76
C ARG A 29 -0.60 10.10 7.71
N VAL A 30 -1.36 11.15 7.41
CA VAL A 30 -1.03 12.16 6.40
C VAL A 30 0.22 12.93 6.83
N VAL A 31 0.33 13.23 8.13
CA VAL A 31 1.50 13.89 8.72
C VAL A 31 2.76 13.00 8.61
N GLY A 32 2.65 11.73 8.97
CA GLY A 32 3.76 10.77 8.88
C GLY A 32 4.26 10.53 7.46
N GLU A 33 3.34 10.42 6.49
CA GLU A 33 3.70 10.23 5.08
C GLU A 33 4.37 11.47 4.47
N LYS A 34 3.88 12.67 4.84
CA LYS A 34 4.50 13.93 4.45
C LYS A 34 5.92 14.07 5.04
N ALA A 35 6.12 13.67 6.30
CA ALA A 35 7.43 13.68 6.94
C ALA A 35 8.41 12.70 6.28
N ILE A 36 7.97 11.47 5.96
CA ILE A 36 8.79 10.49 5.23
C ILE A 36 9.19 11.01 3.85
N LYS A 37 8.25 11.65 3.13
CA LYS A 37 8.52 12.25 1.83
C LYS A 37 9.57 13.36 1.93
N SER A 38 9.40 14.29 2.87
CA SER A 38 10.37 15.39 3.11
C SER A 38 11.78 14.84 3.38
N MET A 39 11.92 13.87 4.29
CA MET A 39 13.22 13.30 4.63
C MET A 39 13.89 12.60 3.44
N ARG A 40 13.12 12.01 2.51
CA ARG A 40 13.66 11.43 1.28
C ARG A 40 14.17 12.50 0.31
N GLU A 41 13.45 13.60 0.19
CA GLU A 41 13.86 14.75 -0.63
C GLU A 41 15.13 15.41 -0.07
N GLU A 42 15.20 15.59 1.25
CA GLU A 42 16.41 16.08 1.93
C GLU A 42 17.61 15.14 1.72
N ASN A 43 17.40 13.83 1.77
CA ASN A 43 18.46 12.86 1.48
C ASN A 43 18.99 12.99 0.05
N LEU A 44 18.15 13.32 -0.94
CA LEU A 44 18.62 13.59 -2.30
C LEU A 44 19.54 14.84 -2.35
N ILE A 45 19.24 15.85 -1.54
CA ILE A 45 20.09 17.05 -1.42
C ILE A 45 21.43 16.68 -0.78
N PHE A 46 21.44 15.95 0.34
CA PHE A 46 22.67 15.52 0.99
C PHE A 46 23.49 14.58 0.11
N MET A 47 22.87 13.71 -0.69
CA MET A 47 23.59 12.86 -1.65
C MET A 47 24.31 13.68 -2.71
N LYS A 48 23.70 14.78 -3.20
CA LYS A 48 24.37 15.73 -4.09
C LYS A 48 25.52 16.45 -3.38
N GLN A 49 25.35 16.80 -2.11
CA GLN A 49 26.42 17.40 -1.30
C GLN A 49 27.59 16.43 -1.13
N VAL A 50 27.34 15.15 -0.85
CA VAL A 50 28.39 14.12 -0.78
C VAL A 50 29.17 14.01 -2.09
N ALA A 51 28.47 14.05 -3.23
CA ALA A 51 29.10 13.98 -4.55
C ALA A 51 29.98 15.20 -4.88
N ASN A 52 29.61 16.39 -4.39
CA ASN A 52 30.30 17.65 -4.68
C ASN A 52 31.23 18.14 -3.56
N ALA A 53 31.29 17.43 -2.44
CA ALA A 53 32.03 17.86 -1.26
C ALA A 53 33.54 17.92 -1.51
N SER A 54 34.13 19.06 -1.13
CA SER A 54 35.54 19.34 -1.35
C SER A 54 36.44 18.75 -0.25
N SER A 55 35.84 18.23 0.83
CA SER A 55 36.56 17.64 1.96
C SER A 55 35.90 16.36 2.46
N ALA A 56 36.69 15.53 3.16
CA ALA A 56 36.18 14.31 3.80
C ALA A 56 35.22 14.62 4.95
N ASP A 57 35.46 15.72 5.67
CA ASP A 57 34.63 16.17 6.79
C ASP A 57 33.21 16.55 6.33
N GLU A 58 33.13 17.32 5.24
CA GLU A 58 31.86 17.70 4.61
C GLU A 58 31.08 16.48 4.10
N ARG A 59 31.77 15.49 3.51
CA ARG A 59 31.16 14.21 3.12
C ARG A 59 30.63 13.44 4.33
N LEU A 60 31.39 13.40 5.42
CA LEU A 60 31.02 12.68 6.62
C LEU A 60 29.78 13.32 7.29
N GLU A 61 29.72 14.64 7.34
CA GLU A 61 28.57 15.37 7.88
C GLU A 61 27.29 15.08 7.07
N ALA A 62 27.36 15.17 5.75
CA ALA A 62 26.22 14.90 4.87
C ALA A 62 25.77 13.43 4.97
N LEU A 63 26.70 12.46 5.02
CA LEU A 63 26.38 11.06 5.24
C LEU A 63 25.74 10.82 6.61
N SER A 64 26.22 11.48 7.66
CA SER A 64 25.62 11.40 8.99
C SER A 64 24.15 11.87 8.98
N LYS A 65 23.83 12.94 8.26
CA LYS A 65 22.45 13.42 8.12
C LYS A 65 21.57 12.40 7.38
N ILE A 66 22.07 11.81 6.30
CA ILE A 66 21.36 10.74 5.55
C ILE A 66 21.07 9.54 6.46
N VAL A 67 22.04 9.10 7.25
CA VAL A 67 21.87 7.95 8.16
C VAL A 67 20.82 8.25 9.24
N LYS A 68 20.83 9.47 9.81
CA LYS A 68 19.82 9.91 10.79
C LYS A 68 18.42 9.91 10.17
N ASN A 69 18.25 10.48 8.98
CA ASN A 69 16.98 10.51 8.27
C ASN A 69 16.51 9.09 7.93
N LYS A 70 17.41 8.21 7.48
CA LYS A 70 17.08 6.80 7.20
C LYS A 70 16.58 6.10 8.45
N LYS A 71 17.21 6.32 9.60
CA LYS A 71 16.75 5.78 10.89
C LYS A 71 15.36 6.30 11.25
N ALA A 72 15.14 7.61 11.18
CA ALA A 72 13.84 8.22 11.48
C ALA A 72 12.71 7.70 10.58
N ILE A 73 12.98 7.50 9.28
CA ILE A 73 12.00 6.90 8.36
C ILE A 73 11.62 5.48 8.81
N VAL A 74 12.59 4.65 9.17
CA VAL A 74 12.33 3.28 9.63
C VAL A 74 11.53 3.28 10.94
N ASP A 75 11.89 4.16 11.87
CA ASP A 75 11.19 4.29 13.15
C ASP A 75 9.73 4.74 12.94
N LEU A 76 9.47 5.71 12.04
CA LEU A 76 8.10 6.14 11.69
C LEU A 76 7.29 5.07 10.97
N MET A 77 7.90 4.33 10.04
CA MET A 77 7.25 3.20 9.36
C MET A 77 6.89 2.08 10.34
N SER A 78 7.77 1.82 11.32
CA SER A 78 7.53 0.82 12.37
C SER A 78 6.41 1.26 13.31
N TYR A 79 6.44 2.51 13.77
CA TYR A 79 5.36 3.11 14.57
C TYR A 79 4.01 3.04 13.84
N LYS A 80 3.97 3.37 12.54
CA LYS A 80 2.77 3.21 11.70
C LYS A 80 2.28 1.77 11.73
N ALA A 81 3.16 0.79 11.56
CA ALA A 81 2.79 -0.62 11.58
C ALA A 81 2.25 -1.06 12.96
N GLU A 82 2.82 -0.57 14.06
CA GLU A 82 2.40 -0.91 15.42
C GLU A 82 1.04 -0.26 15.78
N VAL A 83 0.87 1.03 15.51
CA VAL A 83 -0.38 1.77 15.81
C VAL A 83 -1.55 1.33 14.92
N MET A 84 -1.28 0.98 13.66
CA MET A 84 -2.32 0.48 12.76
C MET A 84 -2.81 -0.92 13.16
N LYS A 85 -1.91 -1.77 13.69
CA LYS A 85 -2.24 -3.09 14.24
C LYS A 85 -3.12 -2.99 15.49
N GLU A 86 -2.95 -1.93 16.28
CA GLU A 86 -3.79 -1.66 17.45
C GLU A 86 -5.17 -1.11 17.06
N LYS A 87 -5.27 -0.26 16.03
CA LYS A 87 -6.57 0.22 15.51
C LYS A 87 -7.40 -0.86 14.78
N GLU A 88 -6.77 -1.90 14.23
CA GLU A 88 -7.49 -3.08 13.70
C GLU A 88 -8.05 -4.00 14.80
N SER A 89 -7.42 -4.02 15.98
CA SER A 89 -7.82 -4.89 17.09
C SER A 89 -9.17 -4.52 17.72
N VAL A 90 -9.70 -3.32 17.44
CA VAL A 90 -10.99 -2.85 17.96
C VAL A 90 -12.16 -3.17 17.00
N MET A 91 -11.92 -3.45 15.72
CA MET A 91 -13.00 -3.71 14.74
C MET A 91 -13.14 -5.15 14.25
N VAL A 92 -12.18 -6.04 14.52
CA VAL A 92 -12.25 -7.44 14.03
C VAL A 92 -12.46 -8.43 15.17
N ASN A 93 -13.57 -8.29 15.90
CA ASN A 93 -14.07 -9.39 16.73
C ASN A 93 -15.08 -10.25 15.95
N LYS A 94 -14.70 -10.78 14.77
CA LYS A 94 -15.42 -11.91 14.15
C LYS A 94 -14.61 -12.65 13.06
N LYS A 95 -13.85 -13.65 13.52
CA LYS A 95 -13.58 -14.99 12.92
C LYS A 95 -12.11 -15.36 13.03
N THR A 96 -11.84 -16.25 14.00
CA THR A 96 -10.90 -17.37 13.92
C THR A 96 -9.69 -17.13 13.03
N ARG A 97 -8.63 -16.63 13.67
CA ARG A 97 -7.24 -16.71 13.23
C ARG A 97 -6.87 -18.19 13.10
N GLY A 98 -7.19 -18.77 11.94
CA GLY A 98 -6.65 -20.04 11.49
C GLY A 98 -5.14 -19.90 11.30
N GLU A 99 -4.42 -20.96 11.63
CA GLU A 99 -2.97 -21.09 11.51
C GLU A 99 -2.44 -20.50 10.20
N SER A 100 -1.32 -19.77 10.27
CA SER A 100 -0.62 -19.22 9.12
C SER A 100 -0.25 -20.34 8.13
N LEU A 101 -1.11 -20.56 7.14
CA LEU A 101 -0.82 -21.41 6.00
C LEU A 101 0.10 -20.63 5.08
N ALA A 102 1.37 -21.05 4.99
CA ALA A 102 2.27 -20.54 3.98
C ALA A 102 1.69 -20.90 2.60
N LEU A 103 1.19 -19.90 1.86
CA LEU A 103 0.72 -20.09 0.48
C LEU A 103 1.86 -20.66 -0.37
N ASN A 104 1.66 -21.85 -0.94
CA ASN A 104 2.57 -22.39 -1.94
C ASN A 104 2.15 -21.91 -3.33
N ARG A 105 3.10 -21.92 -4.28
CA ARG A 105 2.86 -21.56 -5.68
C ARG A 105 1.74 -22.38 -6.37
N ARG A 106 1.34 -23.50 -5.77
CA ARG A 106 0.27 -24.39 -6.25
C ARG A 106 -1.12 -23.96 -5.77
N ASP A 107 -1.19 -23.17 -4.70
CA ASP A 107 -2.44 -22.67 -4.13
C ASP A 107 -2.93 -21.38 -4.81
N LEU A 108 -2.14 -20.86 -5.76
CA LEU A 108 -2.49 -19.66 -6.52
C LEU A 108 -3.34 -20.02 -7.75
N PRO A 109 -4.45 -19.30 -7.99
CA PRO A 109 -5.34 -19.57 -9.10
C PRO A 109 -4.60 -19.32 -10.41
N LYS A 110 -4.74 -20.22 -11.38
CA LYS A 110 -4.13 -20.05 -12.70
C LYS A 110 -5.03 -19.21 -13.59
N PHE A 111 -4.46 -18.17 -14.18
CA PHE A 111 -5.20 -17.30 -15.07
C PHE A 111 -5.55 -18.02 -16.37
N GLN A 112 -6.84 -18.24 -16.60
CA GLN A 112 -7.38 -18.66 -17.88
C GLN A 112 -8.82 -18.17 -18.00
N LEU A 113 -9.15 -17.52 -19.11
CA LEU A 113 -10.49 -17.05 -19.39
C LEU A 113 -11.32 -18.11 -20.11
N SER A 114 -12.63 -18.11 -19.89
CA SER A 114 -13.58 -18.96 -20.61
C SER A 114 -13.56 -18.71 -22.11
N SER A 115 -13.17 -17.50 -22.53
CA SER A 115 -13.02 -17.10 -23.92
C SER A 115 -11.74 -17.62 -24.60
N PHE A 116 -10.80 -18.22 -23.88
CA PHE A 116 -9.59 -18.76 -24.49
C PHE A 116 -9.87 -20.05 -25.26
N ALA A 117 -9.54 -20.05 -26.56
CA ALA A 117 -9.72 -21.20 -27.44
C ALA A 117 -8.87 -22.41 -27.02
N VAL A 118 -7.73 -22.18 -26.37
CA VAL A 118 -6.86 -23.22 -25.82
C VAL A 118 -6.64 -22.94 -24.34
N LYS A 119 -7.10 -23.86 -23.48
CA LYS A 119 -6.89 -23.78 -22.04
C LYS A 119 -5.46 -24.19 -21.70
N ALA A 120 -4.67 -23.24 -21.22
CA ALA A 120 -3.30 -23.50 -20.78
C ALA A 120 -3.24 -24.42 -19.54
N PHE A 121 -4.31 -24.45 -18.74
CA PHE A 121 -4.40 -25.22 -17.50
C PHE A 121 -5.72 -26.02 -17.44
N PRO A 122 -5.82 -27.16 -18.13
CA PRO A 122 -7.10 -27.86 -18.35
C PRO A 122 -7.79 -28.40 -17.07
N ASN A 123 -7.06 -28.54 -15.96
CA ASN A 123 -7.60 -29.03 -14.68
C ASN A 123 -7.83 -27.90 -13.65
N GLU A 124 -7.58 -26.65 -14.03
CA GLU A 124 -7.70 -25.50 -13.14
C GLU A 124 -9.00 -24.74 -13.40
N GLU A 125 -9.36 -23.85 -12.47
CA GLU A 125 -10.55 -23.00 -12.58
C GLU A 125 -10.47 -22.08 -13.81
N VAL A 126 -11.63 -21.82 -14.42
CA VAL A 126 -11.76 -20.95 -15.60
C VAL A 126 -12.58 -19.74 -15.22
N PHE A 127 -12.04 -18.56 -15.50
CA PHE A 127 -12.63 -17.29 -15.10
C PHE A 127 -13.44 -16.67 -16.25
N GLU A 128 -14.55 -16.03 -15.94
CA GLU A 128 -15.39 -15.35 -16.94
C GLU A 128 -14.78 -14.03 -17.42
N SER A 129 -14.01 -13.35 -16.55
CA SER A 129 -13.38 -12.07 -16.84
C SER A 129 -12.07 -11.90 -16.06
N VAL A 130 -11.26 -10.93 -16.48
CA VAL A 130 -10.04 -10.54 -15.76
C VAL A 130 -10.38 -10.04 -14.34
N ASP A 131 -11.45 -9.25 -14.20
CA ASP A 131 -11.92 -8.73 -12.91
C ASP A 131 -12.29 -9.86 -11.94
N HIS A 132 -13.00 -10.88 -12.43
CA HIS A 132 -13.35 -12.06 -11.63
C HIS A 132 -12.09 -12.79 -11.13
N TYR A 133 -11.09 -12.95 -11.99
CA TYR A 133 -9.81 -13.51 -11.58
C TYR A 133 -9.10 -12.66 -10.52
N LEU A 134 -8.99 -11.34 -10.73
CA LEU A 134 -8.31 -10.44 -9.81
C LEU A 134 -8.96 -10.43 -8.42
N ARG A 135 -10.30 -10.43 -8.34
CA ARG A 135 -11.03 -10.56 -7.06
C ARG A 135 -10.74 -11.87 -6.35
N THR A 136 -10.67 -12.96 -7.10
CA THR A 136 -10.37 -14.29 -6.53
C THR A 136 -8.94 -14.34 -6.02
N PHE A 137 -8.00 -13.78 -6.78
CA PHE A 137 -6.59 -13.65 -6.40
C PHE A 137 -6.40 -12.79 -5.15
N GLU A 138 -7.08 -11.64 -5.08
CA GLU A 138 -7.12 -10.76 -3.90
C GLU A 138 -7.67 -11.50 -2.67
N SER A 139 -8.79 -12.21 -2.83
CA SER A 139 -9.40 -12.98 -1.74
C SER A 139 -8.45 -14.03 -1.18
N ILE A 140 -7.74 -14.77 -2.04
CA ILE A 140 -6.76 -15.78 -1.65
C ILE A 140 -5.59 -15.14 -0.90
N LEU A 141 -5.04 -14.03 -1.38
CA LEU A 141 -3.93 -13.36 -0.69
C LEU A 141 -4.35 -12.79 0.67
N ASN A 142 -5.51 -12.14 0.74
CA ASN A 142 -6.07 -11.62 1.98
C ASN A 142 -6.32 -12.73 3.01
N SER A 143 -6.76 -13.92 2.57
CA SER A 143 -6.93 -15.08 3.46
C SER A 143 -5.59 -15.64 3.98
N SER A 144 -4.48 -15.30 3.33
CA SER A 144 -3.23 -16.00 3.48
C SER A 144 -2.14 -15.20 4.19
N SER A 145 -2.49 -14.26 5.07
CA SER A 145 -1.50 -13.45 5.82
C SER A 145 -0.41 -12.77 4.97
N LEU A 146 -0.55 -12.76 3.64
CA LEU A 146 0.40 -12.17 2.71
C LEU A 146 -0.05 -10.75 2.44
N ASP A 147 0.91 -9.83 2.51
CA ASP A 147 0.66 -8.44 2.15
C ASP A 147 0.43 -8.35 0.63
N LEU A 148 -0.82 -8.06 0.26
CA LEU A 148 -1.27 -7.97 -1.14
C LEU A 148 -0.36 -7.03 -1.93
N GLU A 149 -0.21 -5.78 -1.44
CA GLU A 149 0.58 -4.70 -2.05
C GLU A 149 2.04 -5.10 -2.30
N MET A 150 2.65 -5.86 -1.39
CA MET A 150 4.05 -6.29 -1.54
C MET A 150 4.25 -7.52 -2.41
N GLN A 151 3.23 -8.36 -2.60
CA GLN A 151 3.38 -9.69 -3.19
C GLN A 151 2.71 -9.85 -4.55
N TRP A 152 1.66 -9.07 -4.87
CA TRP A 152 0.90 -9.24 -6.11
C TRP A 152 1.81 -9.20 -7.35
N ALA A 153 2.72 -8.23 -7.42
CA ALA A 153 3.62 -8.06 -8.57
C ALA A 153 4.58 -9.25 -8.79
N LYS A 154 4.86 -10.03 -7.73
CA LYS A 154 5.72 -11.23 -7.81
C LYS A 154 4.92 -12.49 -8.11
N LEU A 155 3.69 -12.58 -7.62
CA LEU A 155 2.87 -13.78 -7.67
C LEU A 155 1.99 -13.84 -8.93
N LEU A 156 1.47 -12.71 -9.39
CA LEU A 156 0.61 -12.64 -10.57
C LEU A 156 1.30 -13.14 -11.85
N PRO A 157 2.58 -12.83 -12.13
CA PRO A 157 3.29 -13.41 -13.27
C PRO A 157 3.43 -14.94 -13.23
N LEU A 158 3.39 -15.56 -12.03
CA LEU A 158 3.49 -17.01 -11.85
C LEU A 158 2.17 -17.74 -12.11
N CYS A 159 1.08 -16.99 -12.17
CA CYS A 159 -0.26 -17.48 -12.42
C CYS A 159 -0.63 -17.41 -13.91
N MET A 160 0.18 -16.71 -14.71
CA MET A 160 -0.08 -16.44 -16.11
C MET A 160 0.50 -17.53 -17.03
N PRO A 161 -0.18 -17.85 -18.16
CA PRO A 161 0.38 -18.68 -19.20
C PRO A 161 1.67 -18.05 -19.77
N ASN A 162 2.63 -18.88 -20.20
CA ASN A 162 3.93 -18.41 -20.72
C ASN A 162 3.81 -17.44 -21.91
N GLY A 163 2.70 -17.47 -22.67
CA GLY A 163 2.45 -16.56 -23.79
C GLY A 163 2.03 -15.15 -23.39
N GLU A 164 1.47 -14.95 -22.20
CA GLU A 164 0.95 -13.65 -21.74
C GLU A 164 1.93 -12.90 -20.84
N ARG A 165 3.08 -13.49 -20.54
CA ARG A 165 4.14 -12.89 -19.72
C ARG A 165 4.60 -11.54 -20.26
N ALA A 166 4.60 -11.35 -21.58
CA ALA A 166 4.94 -10.09 -22.23
C ALA A 166 3.93 -8.95 -21.93
N TRP A 167 2.65 -9.26 -21.70
CA TRP A 167 1.65 -8.29 -21.25
C TRP A 167 1.86 -7.95 -19.78
N VAL A 168 2.19 -8.95 -18.95
CA VAL A 168 2.50 -8.75 -17.53
C VAL A 168 3.69 -7.80 -17.35
N ASP A 169 4.77 -8.00 -18.09
CA ASP A 169 5.95 -7.13 -18.03
C ASP A 169 5.66 -5.68 -18.51
N LYS A 170 4.78 -5.51 -19.49
CA LYS A 170 4.52 -4.20 -20.12
C LYS A 170 3.44 -3.37 -19.44
N THR A 171 2.48 -4.01 -18.80
CA THR A 171 1.29 -3.37 -18.22
C THR A 171 1.33 -3.49 -16.71
N LEU A 172 1.51 -4.70 -16.18
CA LEU A 172 1.43 -4.99 -14.74
C LEU A 172 2.63 -4.43 -13.96
N LEU A 173 3.85 -4.55 -14.48
CA LEU A 173 5.05 -3.98 -13.82
C LEU A 173 5.12 -2.44 -13.87
N LYS A 174 4.19 -1.78 -14.57
CA LYS A 174 4.08 -0.31 -14.56
C LYS A 174 3.17 0.21 -13.46
N CYS A 175 2.24 -0.61 -12.98
CA CYS A 175 1.36 -0.27 -11.87
C CYS A 175 2.18 -0.20 -10.58
N LEU A 176 2.03 0.87 -9.81
CA LEU A 176 2.78 1.08 -8.56
C LEU A 176 2.04 0.50 -7.35
N SER A 177 0.75 0.19 -7.51
CA SER A 177 -0.14 -0.35 -6.48
C SER A 177 -1.17 -1.33 -7.06
N TRP A 178 -1.76 -2.20 -6.23
CA TRP A 178 -2.82 -3.12 -6.65
C TRP A 178 -4.06 -2.39 -7.17
N ALA A 179 -4.34 -1.19 -6.63
CA ALA A 179 -5.47 -0.37 -7.06
C ALA A 179 -5.38 0.11 -8.52
N GLU A 180 -4.19 0.05 -9.13
CA GLU A 180 -3.95 0.42 -10.53
C GLU A 180 -3.93 -0.78 -11.48
N VAL A 181 -4.05 -2.01 -10.96
CA VAL A 181 -4.08 -3.27 -11.72
C VAL A 181 -5.49 -3.53 -12.26
#